data_AF-M4UUG7-F1
#
_entry.id   AF-M4UUG7-F1
#
_cell.length_a   1.000
_cell.length_b   1.000
_cell.length_c   1.000
_cell.angle_alpha   90.00
_cell.angle_beta   90.00
_cell.angle_gamma   90.00
#
_symmetry.space_group_name_H-M   'P 1'
#
loop_
_entity.id
_entity.type
_entity.pdbx_description
1 polymer ?
#
loop_
_entity_poly.entity_id
_entity_poly.type
_entity_poly.pdbx_seq_one_letter_code
_entity_poly.pdbx_strand_id
1 'polypeptide(L)'
;MKKTLISILLTATCIASAPTFARQIPVGLKTDNRIKVVPYSESHVVELSTTFGISTTVEFGNETIQTVASGDTIGWQIIPQGNRLFIKPAEKPQAGMNRTNLTVITDKRNYYFNLFNSSQPVYVLRFNYADANRTNRLLAQQNAPRPALGELPMTSQKWGMDATKSKSIKVLGVSDDDQFTFIRIAKNSPRPAVYAVNGEGYEELTNSRQEGDVIVIEKVNDAFTLRLGKEYVCILRKPEVIGGK
;
A
#
# COMPACT_ATOMS: atom_id res chain seq x y z
N MET A 1 -10.65 -26.11 69.80
CA MET A 1 -9.83 -25.29 68.87
C MET A 1 -10.29 -25.62 67.46
N LYS A 2 -11.16 -24.77 66.87
CA LYS A 2 -11.89 -25.06 65.63
C LYS A 2 -11.06 -24.64 64.41
N LYS A 3 -10.89 -25.57 63.47
CA LYS A 3 -10.15 -25.42 62.22
C LYS A 3 -11.01 -24.67 61.20
N THR A 4 -10.52 -23.57 60.65
CA THR A 4 -11.10 -22.86 59.50
C THR A 4 -10.51 -23.43 58.21
N LEU A 5 -11.36 -24.02 57.37
CA LEU A 5 -11.03 -24.52 56.04
C LEU A 5 -11.27 -23.42 55.00
N ILE A 6 -10.21 -23.03 54.28
CA ILE A 6 -10.25 -22.13 53.13
C ILE A 6 -10.62 -22.95 51.90
N SER A 7 -11.73 -22.60 51.24
CA SER A 7 -12.13 -23.18 49.96
C SER A 7 -11.62 -22.30 48.82
N ILE A 8 -10.73 -22.85 47.99
CA ILE A 8 -10.22 -22.22 46.76
C ILE A 8 -11.14 -22.66 45.60
N LEU A 9 -11.88 -21.71 45.04
CA LEU A 9 -12.75 -21.94 43.88
C LEU A 9 -11.95 -21.68 42.59
N LEU A 10 -11.53 -22.75 41.91
CA LEU A 10 -10.85 -22.68 40.62
C LEU A 10 -11.90 -22.48 39.51
N THR A 11 -12.00 -21.27 38.95
CA THR A 11 -12.89 -20.97 37.83
C THR A 11 -12.19 -21.29 36.51
N ALA A 12 -12.68 -22.29 35.79
CA ALA A 12 -12.23 -22.64 34.45
C ALA A 12 -12.90 -21.72 33.41
N THR A 13 -12.12 -20.81 32.82
CA THR A 13 -12.60 -19.89 31.79
C THR A 13 -12.62 -20.59 30.44
N CYS A 14 -13.80 -21.04 30.00
CA CYS A 14 -14.01 -21.51 28.62
C CYS A 14 -13.91 -20.33 27.65
N ILE A 15 -12.85 -20.30 26.83
CA ILE A 15 -12.72 -19.38 25.70
C ILE A 15 -13.64 -19.90 24.59
N ALA A 16 -14.83 -19.31 24.46
CA ALA A 16 -15.70 -19.57 23.32
C ALA A 16 -15.14 -18.83 22.08
N SER A 17 -14.47 -19.57 21.21
CA SER A 17 -14.07 -19.10 19.88
C SER A 17 -15.33 -18.88 19.04
N ALA A 18 -15.77 -17.63 18.88
CA ALA A 18 -16.87 -17.32 18.00
C ALA A 18 -16.44 -17.52 16.52
N PRO A 19 -17.22 -18.24 15.69
CA PRO A 19 -16.96 -18.31 14.26
C PRO A 19 -17.13 -16.92 13.64
N THR A 20 -16.09 -16.41 13.00
CA THR A 20 -16.17 -15.21 12.16
C THR A 20 -16.90 -15.57 10.88
N PHE A 21 -18.20 -15.27 10.81
CA PHE A 21 -18.93 -15.36 9.55
C PHE A 21 -18.52 -14.19 8.67
N ALA A 22 -17.75 -14.52 7.64
CA ALA A 22 -17.21 -13.64 6.62
C ALA A 22 -18.33 -13.07 5.72
N ARG A 23 -19.18 -12.18 6.26
CA ARG A 23 -20.26 -11.49 5.54
C ARG A 23 -19.90 -10.03 5.33
N GLN A 24 -19.73 -9.60 4.08
CA GLN A 24 -19.47 -8.19 3.76
C GLN A 24 -20.79 -7.44 3.54
N ILE A 25 -21.11 -6.55 4.47
CA ILE A 25 -22.26 -5.65 4.38
C ILE A 25 -21.73 -4.27 3.94
N PRO A 26 -22.20 -3.72 2.81
CA PRO A 26 -21.78 -2.40 2.37
C PRO A 26 -22.10 -1.31 3.40
N VAL A 27 -21.10 -0.52 3.76
CA VAL A 27 -21.23 0.55 4.76
C VAL A 27 -21.47 1.88 4.04
N GLY A 28 -22.38 2.69 4.56
CA GLY A 28 -22.69 4.01 3.99
C GLY A 28 -21.56 5.01 4.17
N LEU A 29 -21.41 5.93 3.22
CA LEU A 29 -20.55 7.09 3.40
C LEU A 29 -21.14 8.03 4.45
N LYS A 30 -20.25 8.76 5.15
CA LYS A 30 -20.65 9.78 6.14
C LYS A 30 -21.45 10.93 5.52
N THR A 31 -21.27 11.19 4.22
CA THR A 31 -21.93 12.27 3.49
C THR A 31 -23.31 11.88 2.97
N ASP A 32 -23.48 10.65 2.46
CA ASP A 32 -24.78 10.10 2.06
C ASP A 32 -24.80 8.57 2.25
N ASN A 33 -25.70 8.09 3.10
CA ASN A 33 -25.82 6.67 3.45
C ASN A 33 -26.31 5.79 2.29
N ARG A 34 -26.84 6.38 1.21
CA ARG A 34 -27.28 5.68 -0.01
C ARG A 34 -26.12 5.38 -0.97
N ILE A 35 -24.97 5.99 -0.72
CA ILE A 35 -23.70 5.64 -1.37
C ILE A 35 -22.96 4.71 -0.41
N LYS A 36 -22.73 3.48 -0.85
CA LYS A 36 -22.10 2.43 -0.06
C LYS A 36 -20.70 2.13 -0.57
N VAL A 37 -19.81 1.77 0.36
CA VAL A 37 -18.47 1.27 0.06
C VAL A 37 -18.27 -0.08 0.71
N VAL A 38 -17.60 -0.99 0.01
CA VAL A 38 -17.23 -2.31 0.51
C VAL A 38 -15.79 -2.64 0.13
N PRO A 39 -14.95 -3.18 1.04
CA PRO A 39 -13.62 -3.62 0.68
C PRO A 39 -13.68 -4.82 -0.27
N TYR A 40 -12.96 -4.77 -1.39
CA TYR A 40 -12.90 -5.89 -2.32
C TYR A 40 -12.20 -7.10 -1.68
N SER A 41 -12.73 -8.29 -1.96
CA SER A 41 -12.09 -9.55 -1.66
C SER A 41 -12.65 -10.66 -2.56
N GLU A 42 -11.77 -11.52 -3.07
CA GLU A 42 -12.09 -12.62 -3.98
C GLU A 42 -12.95 -13.72 -3.34
N SER A 43 -12.91 -13.85 -2.02
CA SER A 43 -13.56 -14.93 -1.27
C SER A 43 -14.89 -14.53 -0.63
N HIS A 44 -15.46 -13.37 -0.99
CA HIS A 44 -16.65 -12.84 -0.33
C HIS A 44 -17.81 -12.59 -1.30
N VAL A 45 -19.02 -12.78 -0.78
CA VAL A 45 -20.28 -12.44 -1.44
C VAL A 45 -20.80 -11.12 -0.87
N VAL A 46 -21.09 -10.17 -1.75
CA VAL A 46 -21.59 -8.84 -1.36
C VAL A 46 -23.12 -8.85 -1.31
N GLU A 47 -23.67 -8.49 -0.16
CA GLU A 47 -25.11 -8.29 0.00
C GLU A 47 -25.52 -6.93 -0.56
N LEU A 48 -26.27 -6.90 -1.67
CA LEU A 48 -26.67 -5.67 -2.34
C LEU A 48 -28.18 -5.46 -2.28
N SER A 49 -28.56 -4.41 -1.55
CA SER A 49 -29.93 -3.93 -1.43
C SER A 49 -30.36 -3.20 -2.70
N THR A 50 -31.45 -3.66 -3.32
CA THR A 50 -32.10 -3.04 -4.48
C THR A 50 -33.52 -2.62 -4.10
N THR A 51 -34.07 -1.62 -4.79
CA THR A 51 -35.42 -1.10 -4.50
C THR A 51 -36.18 -0.91 -5.80
N PHE A 52 -37.42 -1.42 -5.85
CA PHE A 52 -38.27 -1.26 -7.02
C PHE A 52 -38.45 0.22 -7.40
N GLY A 53 -38.30 0.53 -8.69
CA GLY A 53 -38.35 1.90 -9.19
C GLY A 53 -37.04 2.68 -9.07
N ILE A 54 -36.00 2.13 -8.43
CA ILE A 54 -34.69 2.77 -8.27
C ILE A 54 -33.62 1.94 -8.98
N SER A 55 -32.72 2.61 -9.70
CA SER A 55 -31.54 1.97 -10.29
C SER A 55 -30.35 2.06 -9.34
N THR A 56 -29.74 0.92 -9.05
CA THR A 56 -28.51 0.80 -8.28
C THR A 56 -27.33 0.69 -9.25
N THR A 57 -26.32 1.54 -9.08
CA THR A 57 -25.09 1.49 -9.86
C THR A 57 -23.98 0.85 -9.03
N VAL A 58 -23.32 -0.16 -9.57
CA VAL A 58 -22.06 -0.69 -9.03
C VAL A 58 -20.92 -0.09 -9.84
N GLU A 59 -20.00 0.60 -9.18
CA GLU A 59 -18.79 1.16 -9.78
C GLU A 59 -17.59 0.29 -9.42
N PHE A 60 -17.01 -0.36 -10.44
CA PHE A 60 -15.76 -1.10 -10.31
C PHE A 60 -14.56 -0.16 -10.46
N GLY A 61 -13.35 -0.68 -10.23
CA GLY A 61 -12.11 0.07 -10.34
C GLY A 61 -11.76 0.42 -11.79
N ASN A 62 -10.48 0.54 -12.08
CA ASN A 62 -9.99 0.68 -13.45
C ASN A 62 -9.99 -0.70 -14.14
N GLU A 63 -11.18 -1.24 -14.41
CA GLU A 63 -11.43 -2.57 -14.98
C GLU A 63 -12.66 -2.52 -15.89
N THR A 64 -12.74 -3.44 -16.85
CA THR A 64 -13.82 -3.51 -17.85
C THR A 64 -14.63 -4.78 -17.64
N ILE A 65 -15.95 -4.65 -17.61
CA ILE A 65 -16.85 -5.81 -17.48
C ILE A 65 -16.79 -6.63 -18.76
N GLN A 66 -16.50 -7.92 -18.62
CA GLN A 66 -16.49 -8.88 -19.72
C GLN A 66 -17.81 -9.66 -19.77
N THR A 67 -18.24 -10.18 -18.62
CA THR A 67 -19.39 -11.09 -18.54
C THR A 67 -20.18 -10.84 -17.27
N VAL A 68 -21.50 -10.98 -17.37
CA VAL A 68 -22.44 -10.91 -16.25
C VAL A 68 -23.35 -12.13 -16.31
N ALA A 69 -23.49 -12.84 -15.18
CA ALA A 69 -24.38 -13.99 -15.05
C ALA A 69 -25.29 -13.81 -13.83
N SER A 70 -26.60 -14.00 -13.99
CA SER A 70 -27.57 -13.90 -12.90
C SER A 70 -28.44 -15.15 -12.82
N GLY A 71 -28.84 -15.53 -11.61
CA GLY A 71 -29.77 -16.64 -11.41
C GLY A 71 -31.20 -16.32 -11.81
N ASP A 72 -31.65 -15.08 -11.59
CA ASP A 72 -32.97 -14.61 -11.99
C ASP A 72 -32.82 -13.47 -12.99
N THR A 73 -32.92 -13.81 -14.27
CA THR A 73 -32.77 -12.88 -15.40
C THR A 73 -34.06 -12.13 -15.73
N ILE A 74 -35.18 -12.47 -15.09
CA ILE A 74 -36.48 -11.83 -15.30
C ILE A 74 -36.72 -10.78 -14.21
N GLY A 75 -36.45 -11.14 -12.95
CA GLY A 75 -36.70 -10.28 -11.79
C GLY A 75 -35.81 -9.04 -11.71
N TRP A 76 -34.63 -9.07 -12.34
CA TRP A 76 -33.68 -7.96 -12.36
C TRP A 76 -33.20 -7.64 -13.78
N GLN A 77 -33.35 -6.37 -14.16
CA GLN A 77 -32.70 -5.81 -15.34
C GLN A 77 -31.27 -5.41 -14.99
N ILE A 78 -30.30 -5.93 -15.75
CA ILE A 78 -28.87 -5.75 -15.51
C ILE A 78 -28.20 -5.26 -16.78
N ILE A 79 -27.55 -4.09 -16.72
CA ILE A 79 -26.95 -3.42 -17.87
C ILE A 79 -25.49 -3.08 -17.55
N PRO A 80 -24.51 -3.76 -18.17
CA PRO A 80 -23.10 -3.38 -18.04
C PRO A 80 -22.75 -2.21 -18.97
N GLN A 81 -21.92 -1.28 -18.50
CA GLN A 81 -21.38 -0.18 -19.30
C GLN A 81 -19.98 0.21 -18.79
N GLY A 82 -18.93 -0.16 -19.54
CA GLY A 82 -17.54 0.10 -19.16
C GLY A 82 -17.20 -0.57 -17.82
N ASN A 83 -16.86 0.24 -16.82
CA ASN A 83 -16.57 -0.19 -15.45
C ASN A 83 -17.78 -0.10 -14.49
N ARG A 84 -18.99 0.09 -15.02
CA ARG A 84 -20.22 0.26 -14.24
C ARG A 84 -21.25 -0.81 -14.58
N LEU A 85 -21.99 -1.23 -13.57
CA LEU A 85 -23.14 -2.12 -13.73
C LEU A 85 -24.39 -1.46 -13.17
N PHE A 86 -25.42 -1.33 -13.99
CA PHE A 86 -26.72 -0.84 -13.56
C PHE A 86 -27.63 -2.02 -13.26
N ILE A 87 -28.23 -2.02 -12.08
CA ILE A 87 -29.12 -3.07 -11.58
C ILE A 87 -30.45 -2.41 -11.21
N LYS A 88 -31.55 -2.95 -11.73
CA LYS A 88 -32.89 -2.45 -11.45
C LYS A 88 -33.86 -3.63 -11.30
N PRO A 89 -34.62 -3.74 -10.20
CA PRO A 89 -35.72 -4.69 -10.13
C PRO A 89 -36.74 -4.41 -11.25
N ALA A 90 -37.04 -5.42 -12.07
CA ALA A 90 -37.96 -5.30 -13.20
C ALA A 90 -39.43 -5.33 -12.75
N GLU A 91 -39.71 -6.06 -11.67
CA GLU A 91 -41.05 -6.27 -11.12
C GLU A 91 -41.15 -5.89 -9.64
N LYS A 92 -42.38 -5.68 -9.16
CA LYS A 92 -42.60 -5.48 -7.73
C LYS A 92 -42.22 -6.76 -6.97
N PRO A 93 -41.58 -6.66 -5.79
CA PRO A 93 -41.16 -7.83 -5.03
C PRO A 93 -42.38 -8.71 -4.67
N GLN A 94 -42.32 -9.98 -5.03
CA GLN A 94 -43.34 -10.98 -4.68
C GLN A 94 -42.88 -11.79 -3.46
N ALA A 95 -43.83 -12.33 -2.69
CA ALA A 95 -43.51 -13.14 -1.52
C ALA A 95 -42.70 -14.38 -1.93
N GLY A 96 -41.49 -14.54 -1.38
CA GLY A 96 -40.57 -15.65 -1.70
C GLY A 96 -39.64 -15.43 -2.89
N MET A 97 -39.84 -14.38 -3.70
CA MET A 97 -38.98 -14.02 -4.85
C MET A 97 -38.38 -12.62 -4.66
N ASN A 98 -37.50 -12.50 -3.67
CA ASN A 98 -36.89 -11.22 -3.31
C ASN A 98 -35.37 -11.26 -3.28
N ARG A 99 -34.75 -12.36 -3.70
CA ARG A 99 -33.29 -12.55 -3.72
C ARG A 99 -32.84 -13.30 -4.96
N THR A 100 -31.64 -12.98 -5.45
CA THR A 100 -30.97 -13.74 -6.49
C THR A 100 -29.46 -13.56 -6.41
N ASN A 101 -28.71 -14.49 -7.00
CA ASN A 101 -27.28 -14.35 -7.16
C ASN A 101 -26.94 -13.60 -8.46
N LEU A 102 -25.82 -12.89 -8.43
CA LEU A 102 -25.24 -12.21 -9.57
C LEU A 102 -23.72 -12.35 -9.53
N THR A 103 -23.14 -12.80 -10.63
CA THR A 103 -21.70 -12.89 -10.84
C THR A 103 -21.29 -11.91 -11.92
N VAL A 104 -20.23 -11.14 -11.66
CA VAL A 104 -19.66 -10.19 -12.62
C VAL A 104 -18.19 -10.53 -12.80
N ILE A 105 -17.79 -10.74 -14.04
CA ILE A 105 -16.41 -11.06 -14.42
C ILE A 105 -15.87 -9.87 -15.20
N THR A 106 -14.74 -9.34 -14.75
CA THR A 106 -14.02 -8.24 -15.41
C THR A 106 -12.69 -8.76 -15.97
N ASP A 107 -11.94 -7.89 -16.67
CA ASP A 107 -10.57 -8.17 -17.09
C ASP A 107 -9.57 -8.31 -15.94
N LYS A 108 -9.96 -7.99 -14.69
CA LYS A 108 -9.07 -8.04 -13.52
C LYS A 108 -9.59 -8.92 -12.39
N ARG A 109 -10.90 -9.00 -12.18
CA ARG A 109 -11.51 -9.51 -10.95
C ARG A 109 -12.86 -10.15 -11.19
N ASN A 110 -13.23 -11.00 -10.23
CA ASN A 110 -14.55 -11.61 -10.16
C ASN A 110 -15.30 -11.06 -8.95
N TYR A 111 -16.59 -10.82 -9.14
CA TYR A 111 -17.47 -10.30 -8.11
C TYR A 111 -18.68 -11.20 -7.96
N TYR A 112 -19.05 -11.47 -6.71
CA TYR A 112 -20.20 -12.28 -6.36
C TYR A 112 -21.14 -11.44 -5.50
N PHE A 113 -22.39 -11.35 -5.92
CA PHE A 113 -23.43 -10.59 -5.24
C PHE A 113 -24.59 -11.49 -4.86
N ASN A 114 -25.15 -11.21 -3.68
CA ASN A 114 -26.48 -11.63 -3.30
C ASN A 114 -27.38 -10.40 -3.36
N LEU A 115 -28.17 -10.28 -4.42
CA LEU A 115 -29.12 -9.21 -4.60
C LEU A 115 -30.34 -9.47 -3.73
N PHE A 116 -30.89 -8.42 -3.13
CA PHE A 116 -32.18 -8.53 -2.45
C PHE A 116 -33.01 -7.25 -2.54
N ASN A 117 -34.33 -7.40 -2.54
CA ASN A 117 -35.24 -6.27 -2.49
C ASN A 117 -35.41 -5.73 -1.07
N SER A 118 -35.41 -4.41 -0.93
CA SER A 118 -35.44 -3.69 0.35
C SER A 118 -36.03 -2.30 0.19
N SER A 119 -36.58 -1.75 1.29
CA SER A 119 -37.07 -0.37 1.36
C SER A 119 -35.95 0.67 1.51
N GLN A 120 -34.71 0.24 1.79
CA GLN A 120 -33.54 1.09 1.89
C GLN A 120 -32.73 1.07 0.59
N PRO A 121 -32.84 2.09 -0.27
CA PRO A 121 -32.19 2.07 -1.57
C PRO A 121 -30.68 2.30 -1.44
N VAL A 122 -29.92 1.50 -2.19
CA VAL A 122 -28.52 1.80 -2.51
C VAL A 122 -28.50 2.38 -3.92
N TYR A 123 -28.01 3.61 -4.05
CA TYR A 123 -27.88 4.27 -5.35
C TYR A 123 -26.55 3.93 -6.01
N VAL A 124 -25.48 3.93 -5.21
CA VAL A 124 -24.12 3.65 -5.70
C VAL A 124 -23.43 2.71 -4.72
N LEU A 125 -22.84 1.63 -5.23
CA LEU A 125 -21.91 0.76 -4.51
C LEU A 125 -20.52 0.93 -5.13
N ARG A 126 -19.52 1.19 -4.29
CA ARG A 126 -18.10 1.26 -4.69
C ARG A 126 -17.27 0.21 -3.97
N PHE A 127 -16.24 -0.27 -4.65
CA PHE A 127 -15.23 -1.13 -4.04
C PHE A 127 -14.01 -0.32 -3.57
N ASN A 128 -13.48 -0.66 -2.40
CA ASN A 128 -12.17 -0.21 -1.95
C ASN A 128 -11.16 -1.36 -2.13
N TYR A 129 -10.05 -1.09 -2.80
CA TYR A 129 -9.02 -2.09 -3.12
C TYR A 129 -7.79 -1.87 -2.22
N ALA A 130 -7.44 -2.88 -1.42
CA ALA A 130 -6.29 -2.81 -0.52
C ALA A 130 -4.96 -2.54 -1.27
N ASP A 131 -4.79 -3.13 -2.46
CA ASP A 131 -3.56 -2.99 -3.26
C ASP A 131 -3.40 -1.60 -3.87
N ALA A 132 -4.51 -0.93 -4.22
CA ALA A 132 -4.48 0.45 -4.66
C ALA A 132 -4.03 1.38 -3.52
N ASN A 133 -4.44 1.10 -2.29
CA ASN A 133 -3.96 1.84 -1.11
C ASN A 133 -2.49 1.54 -0.80
N ARG A 134 -2.01 0.31 -1.03
CA ARG A 134 -0.59 -0.02 -0.88
C ARG A 134 0.24 0.72 -1.92
N THR A 135 -0.18 0.70 -3.18
CA THR A 135 0.49 1.42 -4.28
C THR A 135 0.47 2.93 -4.03
N ASN A 136 -0.66 3.51 -3.62
CA ASN A 136 -0.76 4.93 -3.29
C ASN A 136 0.08 5.31 -2.07
N ARG A 137 0.19 4.44 -1.05
CA ARG A 137 1.11 4.67 0.09
C ARG A 137 2.57 4.62 -0.32
N LEU A 138 2.94 3.67 -1.18
CA LEU A 138 4.30 3.56 -1.73
C LEU A 138 4.64 4.77 -2.59
N LEU A 139 3.72 5.21 -3.45
CA LEU A 139 3.88 6.42 -4.27
C LEU A 139 3.90 7.70 -3.41
N ALA A 140 3.07 7.79 -2.36
CA ALA A 140 3.08 8.92 -1.43
C ALA A 140 4.35 8.97 -0.57
N GLN A 141 4.94 7.82 -0.22
CA GLN A 141 6.27 7.75 0.40
C GLN A 141 7.37 8.17 -0.58
N GLN A 142 7.28 7.79 -1.85
CA GLN A 142 8.23 8.22 -2.88
C GLN A 142 8.14 9.73 -3.18
N ASN A 143 6.93 10.30 -3.07
CA ASN A 143 6.59 11.70 -3.33
C ASN A 143 6.49 12.56 -2.05
N ALA A 144 6.96 12.07 -0.90
CA ALA A 144 7.09 12.91 0.29
C ALA A 144 7.96 14.12 -0.05
N PRO A 145 7.65 15.34 0.45
CA PRO A 145 8.48 16.51 0.21
C PRO A 145 9.91 16.23 0.65
N ARG A 146 10.81 16.04 -0.32
CA ARG A 146 12.23 15.85 -0.04
C ARG A 146 12.83 17.23 0.23
N PRO A 147 13.72 17.38 1.23
CA PRO A 147 14.49 18.61 1.37
C PRO A 147 15.13 18.95 0.04
N ALA A 148 15.12 20.22 -0.36
CA ALA A 148 15.89 20.63 -1.54
C ALA A 148 17.34 20.18 -1.32
N LEU A 149 18.04 19.72 -2.37
CA LEU A 149 19.40 19.19 -2.20
C LEU A 149 20.35 20.16 -1.48
N GLY A 150 20.10 21.47 -1.54
CA GLY A 150 20.85 22.50 -0.80
C GLY A 150 20.60 22.54 0.72
N GLU A 151 19.49 21.98 1.20
CA GLU A 151 19.07 21.97 2.62
C GLU A 151 19.48 20.69 3.35
N LEU A 152 20.01 19.70 2.63
CA LEU A 152 20.43 18.44 3.21
C LEU A 152 21.59 18.67 4.21
N PRO A 153 21.49 18.17 5.46
CA PRO A 153 22.56 18.26 6.43
C PRO A 153 23.71 17.35 6.02
N MET A 154 24.68 17.90 5.29
CA MET A 154 25.91 17.21 4.90
C MET A 154 26.80 17.06 6.14
N THR A 155 26.71 15.91 6.83
CA THR A 155 27.44 15.70 8.09
C THR A 155 28.50 14.62 7.94
N SER A 156 29.71 14.93 8.41
CA SER A 156 30.77 13.93 8.60
C SER A 156 30.62 13.14 9.91
N GLN A 157 29.56 13.38 10.69
CA GLN A 157 29.37 12.68 11.97
C GLN A 157 29.03 11.21 11.75
N LYS A 158 28.08 10.90 10.85
CA LYS A 158 27.66 9.53 10.53
C LYS A 158 28.60 8.81 9.55
N TRP A 159 29.46 9.54 8.85
CA TRP A 159 30.26 9.01 7.75
C TRP A 159 31.75 9.31 7.94
N GLY A 160 32.59 8.29 7.83
CA GLY A 160 34.03 8.37 7.73
C GLY A 160 34.47 8.38 6.26
N MET A 161 35.58 9.05 5.97
CA MET A 161 36.07 9.20 4.61
C MET A 161 37.59 9.01 4.57
N ASP A 162 38.06 8.16 3.66
CA ASP A 162 39.48 8.03 3.31
C ASP A 162 39.70 8.53 1.89
N ALA A 163 40.34 9.69 1.78
CA ALA A 163 40.71 10.31 0.52
C ALA A 163 42.23 10.25 0.25
N THR A 164 43.00 9.44 0.98
CA THR A 164 44.47 9.38 0.86
C THR A 164 44.95 9.02 -0.55
N LYS A 165 44.10 8.35 -1.34
CA LYS A 165 44.36 7.90 -2.71
C LYS A 165 43.75 8.80 -3.78
N SER A 166 43.30 10.00 -3.41
CA SER A 166 42.72 10.97 -4.33
C SER A 166 43.13 12.39 -3.98
N LYS A 167 43.59 13.15 -4.98
CA LYS A 167 43.80 14.60 -4.84
C LYS A 167 42.71 15.39 -5.56
N SER A 168 42.03 14.75 -6.50
CA SER A 168 41.08 15.39 -7.41
C SER A 168 39.63 15.29 -6.92
N ILE A 169 39.23 14.14 -6.38
CA ILE A 169 37.88 13.93 -5.84
C ILE A 169 37.80 14.59 -4.45
N LYS A 170 37.00 15.65 -4.34
CA LYS A 170 36.83 16.43 -3.10
C LYS A 170 35.39 16.32 -2.62
N VAL A 171 35.14 15.40 -1.72
CA VAL A 171 33.83 15.23 -1.08
C VAL A 171 33.72 16.20 0.10
N LEU A 172 32.65 16.97 0.13
CA LEU A 172 32.36 17.97 1.15
C LEU A 172 31.50 17.41 2.30
N GLY A 173 30.71 16.39 2.03
CA GLY A 173 29.94 15.69 3.04
C GLY A 173 28.98 14.67 2.45
N VAL A 174 28.43 13.85 3.32
CA VAL A 174 27.56 12.74 2.98
C VAL A 174 26.35 12.79 3.90
N SER A 175 25.17 12.51 3.35
CA SER A 175 23.96 12.27 4.14
C SER A 175 23.12 11.19 3.48
N ASP A 176 22.09 10.73 4.17
CA ASP A 176 21.14 9.76 3.68
C ASP A 176 19.77 10.02 4.31
N ASP A 177 18.70 9.66 3.61
CA ASP A 177 17.30 9.77 4.03
C ASP A 177 16.63 8.38 4.17
N ASP A 178 17.42 7.36 4.48
CA ASP A 178 17.06 5.93 4.53
C ASP A 178 16.62 5.33 3.18
N GLN A 179 16.49 6.12 2.11
CA GLN A 179 16.18 5.65 0.75
C GLN A 179 17.32 5.91 -0.24
N PHE A 180 17.93 7.10 -0.15
CA PHE A 180 19.00 7.57 -1.01
C PHE A 180 20.21 7.98 -0.17
N THR A 181 21.40 7.86 -0.77
CA THR A 181 22.62 8.47 -0.23
C THR A 181 22.99 9.66 -1.08
N PHE A 182 23.32 10.78 -0.43
CA PHE A 182 23.69 12.04 -1.04
C PHE A 182 25.16 12.33 -0.74
N ILE A 183 25.97 12.49 -1.78
CA ILE A 183 27.39 12.84 -1.64
C ILE A 183 27.60 14.19 -2.30
N ARG A 184 27.93 15.20 -1.50
CA ARG A 184 28.30 16.50 -2.04
C ARG A 184 29.77 16.52 -2.41
N ILE A 185 30.08 16.96 -3.62
CA ILE A 185 31.44 17.18 -4.10
C ILE A 185 31.68 18.68 -4.29
N ALA A 186 32.94 19.12 -4.19
CA ALA A 186 33.28 20.51 -4.49
C ALA A 186 32.94 20.82 -5.96
N LYS A 187 32.44 22.02 -6.27
CA LYS A 187 32.02 22.42 -7.64
C LYS A 187 33.09 22.22 -8.72
N ASN A 188 34.38 22.31 -8.36
CA ASN A 188 35.50 22.13 -9.28
C ASN A 188 36.07 20.70 -9.25
N SER A 189 35.44 19.76 -8.55
CA SER A 189 35.85 18.37 -8.51
C SER A 189 35.30 17.62 -9.73
N PRO A 190 36.12 16.81 -10.41
CA PRO A 190 35.64 15.98 -11.52
C PRO A 190 34.60 14.96 -11.04
N ARG A 191 33.68 14.58 -11.93
CA ARG A 191 32.65 13.57 -11.65
C ARG A 191 33.28 12.17 -11.54
N PRO A 192 33.24 11.51 -10.37
CA PRO A 192 33.70 10.13 -10.23
C PRO A 192 32.60 9.13 -10.65
N ALA A 193 33.02 7.89 -10.90
CA ALA A 193 32.12 6.73 -10.91
C ALA A 193 31.85 6.28 -9.45
N VAL A 194 30.63 5.86 -9.16
CA VAL A 194 30.22 5.46 -7.81
C VAL A 194 29.95 3.97 -7.75
N TYR A 195 30.54 3.30 -6.77
CA TYR A 195 30.34 1.89 -6.47
C TYR A 195 29.85 1.73 -5.05
N ALA A 196 28.89 0.84 -4.83
CA ALA A 196 28.53 0.36 -3.50
C ALA A 196 29.52 -0.75 -3.10
N VAL A 197 29.92 -0.83 -1.84
CA VAL A 197 30.78 -1.92 -1.35
C VAL A 197 29.92 -2.91 -0.55
N ASN A 198 29.97 -4.20 -0.91
CA ASN A 198 29.21 -5.23 -0.21
C ASN A 198 29.90 -5.67 1.10
N GLY A 199 29.26 -6.57 1.86
CA GLY A 199 29.76 -7.04 3.15
C GLY A 199 31.09 -7.80 3.09
N GLU A 200 31.49 -8.27 1.90
CA GLU A 200 32.78 -8.93 1.65
C GLU A 200 33.88 -7.94 1.23
N GLY A 201 33.53 -6.66 1.02
CA GLY A 201 34.46 -5.62 0.60
C GLY A 201 34.59 -5.46 -0.92
N TYR A 202 33.76 -6.14 -1.71
CA TYR A 202 33.77 -6.00 -3.18
C TYR A 202 32.89 -4.84 -3.64
N GLU A 203 33.33 -4.18 -4.71
CA GLU A 203 32.60 -3.10 -5.37
C GLU A 203 31.53 -3.63 -6.32
N GLU A 204 30.32 -3.11 -6.17
CA GLU A 204 29.16 -3.41 -6.98
C GLU A 204 28.63 -2.14 -7.65
N LEU A 205 28.09 -2.30 -8.85
CA LEU A 205 27.43 -1.20 -9.56
C LEU A 205 26.21 -0.72 -8.77
N THR A 206 26.04 0.59 -8.70
CA THR A 206 24.87 1.22 -8.11
C THR A 206 24.35 2.33 -9.02
N ASN A 207 23.04 2.53 -9.03
CA ASN A 207 22.45 3.63 -9.76
C ASN A 207 22.78 4.93 -9.02
N SER A 208 23.41 5.85 -9.76
CA SER A 208 23.67 7.19 -9.29
C SER A 208 23.45 8.20 -10.40
N ARG A 209 23.07 9.41 -9.99
CA ARG A 209 22.93 10.56 -10.88
C ARG A 209 23.53 11.78 -10.17
N GLN A 210 23.94 12.77 -10.94
CA GLN A 210 24.45 14.02 -10.38
C GLN A 210 23.45 15.14 -10.61
N GLU A 211 23.13 15.84 -9.55
CA GLU A 211 22.26 17.01 -9.51
C GLU A 211 23.07 18.19 -8.94
N GLY A 212 23.60 19.04 -9.82
CA GLY A 212 24.51 20.12 -9.43
C GLY A 212 25.82 19.58 -8.84
N ASP A 213 26.11 19.95 -7.60
CA ASP A 213 27.29 19.52 -6.84
C ASP A 213 27.01 18.29 -5.94
N VAL A 214 25.84 17.66 -6.06
CA VAL A 214 25.45 16.49 -5.28
C VAL A 214 25.28 15.27 -6.18
N ILE A 215 25.88 14.15 -5.77
CA ILE A 215 25.64 12.83 -6.36
C ILE A 215 24.57 12.15 -5.52
N VAL A 216 23.46 11.78 -6.17
CA VAL A 216 22.34 11.06 -5.56
C VAL A 216 22.46 9.60 -5.94
N ILE A 217 22.52 8.72 -4.94
CA ILE A 217 22.63 7.28 -5.10
C ILE A 217 21.30 6.66 -4.67
N GLU A 218 20.73 5.80 -5.50
CA GLU A 218 19.41 5.18 -5.30
C GLU A 218 19.44 3.99 -4.32
N LYS A 219 20.26 4.11 -3.28
CA LYS A 219 20.43 3.12 -2.23
C LYS A 219 21.12 3.74 -1.02
N VAL A 220 20.82 3.21 0.15
CA VAL A 220 21.64 3.38 1.36
C VAL A 220 22.49 2.14 1.58
N ASN A 221 23.80 2.34 1.76
CA ASN A 221 24.76 1.25 1.93
C ASN A 221 25.78 1.59 3.02
N ASP A 222 26.45 0.59 3.58
CA ASP A 222 27.45 0.81 4.63
C ASP A 222 28.74 1.44 4.09
N ALA A 223 29.04 1.23 2.81
CA ALA A 223 30.24 1.77 2.20
C ALA A 223 30.09 2.05 0.71
N PHE A 224 30.84 3.04 0.24
CA PHE A 224 30.92 3.44 -1.16
C PHE A 224 32.36 3.74 -1.56
N THR A 225 32.71 3.44 -2.80
CA THR A 225 33.95 3.92 -3.43
C THR A 225 33.61 4.88 -4.57
N LEU A 226 34.21 6.06 -4.52
CA LEU A 226 34.23 7.00 -5.64
C LEU A 226 35.52 6.81 -6.42
N ARG A 227 35.44 6.49 -7.72
CA ARG A 227 36.62 6.25 -8.57
C ARG A 227 36.75 7.28 -9.68
N LEU A 228 37.98 7.71 -9.91
CA LEU A 228 38.38 8.52 -11.06
C LEU A 228 39.68 7.95 -11.65
N GLY A 229 39.56 7.06 -12.62
CA GLY A 229 40.71 6.32 -13.17
C GLY A 229 41.39 5.50 -12.07
N LYS A 230 42.61 5.89 -11.68
CA LYS A 230 43.39 5.24 -10.61
C LYS A 230 43.20 5.89 -9.22
N GLU A 231 42.61 7.08 -9.16
CA GLU A 231 42.30 7.77 -7.90
C GLU A 231 40.98 7.26 -7.32
N TYR A 232 40.90 7.20 -5.99
CA TYR A 232 39.64 6.86 -5.32
C TYR A 232 39.49 7.49 -3.93
N VAL A 233 38.24 7.63 -3.51
CA VAL A 233 37.82 8.01 -2.16
C VAL A 233 36.89 6.92 -1.62
N CYS A 234 37.21 6.40 -0.45
CA CYS A 234 36.35 5.47 0.27
C CYS A 234 35.48 6.24 1.27
N ILE A 235 34.19 5.93 1.29
CA ILE A 235 33.21 6.49 2.21
C ILE A 235 32.62 5.33 2.99
N LEU A 236 32.65 5.41 4.31
CA LEU A 236 32.25 4.34 5.23
C LEU A 236 31.27 4.92 6.24
N ARG A 237 30.13 4.27 6.45
CA ARG A 237 29.22 4.59 7.55
C ARG A 237 29.93 4.25 8.84
N LYS A 238 29.98 5.19 9.79
CA LYS A 238 30.54 4.90 11.11
C LYS A 238 29.58 3.97 11.85
N PRO A 239 30.09 3.00 12.61
CA PRO A 239 29.25 2.14 13.43
C PRO A 239 28.46 3.00 14.42
N GLU A 240 27.17 2.72 14.55
CA GLU A 240 26.33 3.35 15.56
C GLU A 240 26.79 2.87 16.93
N VAL A 241 27.41 3.76 17.70
CA VAL A 241 27.81 3.44 19.07
C VAL A 241 26.54 3.42 19.92
N ILE A 242 25.91 2.25 20.01
CA ILE A 242 24.86 1.99 21.00
C ILE A 242 25.57 1.93 22.35
N GLY A 243 25.59 3.07 23.05
CA GLY A 243 26.26 3.20 24.34
C GLY A 243 25.82 2.10 25.30
N GLY A 244 26.80 1.31 25.75
CA GLY A 244 26.67 0.50 26.96
C GLY A 244 26.33 1.41 28.13
N LYS A 245 25.24 1.10 28.82
CA LYS A 245 24.99 1.55 30.18
C LYS A 245 25.81 0.70 31.14
#